data_AF-A0A1D1XVR9-F1
#
_entry.id   AF-A0A1D1XVR9-F1
#
_cell.length_a   1.000
_cell.length_b   1.000
_cell.length_c   1.000
_cell.angle_alpha   90.00
_cell.angle_beta   90.00
_cell.angle_gamma   90.00
#
_symmetry.space_group_name_H-M   'P 1'
#
loop_
_entity.id
_entity.type
_entity.pdbx_description
1 polymer ?
#
loop_
_entity_poly.entity_id
_entity_poly.type
_entity_poly.pdbx_seq_one_letter_code
_entity_poly.pdbx_strand_id
1 'polypeptide(L)'
;MAKEAARTIPGRENGGNCDIKNLSRGAKLYLLVFVEGANLSTGDMHFSQGDGEVSFCGAIEMSGFLELKCEIMRGGITEHLTPMGPTVLHVNPIFEVGPVEPRFSEWLVFEGINEDKSGRQRRLQARRSERHRLPLLVRLLQGAGVPDAVVLPL
;
A
#
# COMPACT_ATOMS: atom_id res chain seq x y z
N MET A 1 -23.71 11.22 -15.24
CA MET A 1 -22.82 10.16 -14.72
C MET A 1 -22.26 9.37 -15.90
N ALA A 2 -21.02 8.88 -15.82
CA ALA A 2 -20.41 8.09 -16.89
C ALA A 2 -21.15 6.76 -17.08
N LYS A 3 -21.21 6.26 -18.33
CA LYS A 3 -21.85 4.98 -18.67
C LYS A 3 -21.01 3.76 -18.24
N GLU A 4 -19.70 3.95 -18.13
CA GLU A 4 -18.72 2.94 -17.70
C GLU A 4 -17.62 3.64 -16.91
N ALA A 5 -17.16 3.02 -15.82
CA ALA A 5 -16.06 3.51 -14.99
C ALA A 5 -15.42 2.38 -14.16
N ALA A 6 -14.10 2.42 -14.02
CA ALA A 6 -13.38 1.54 -13.11
C ALA A 6 -13.62 1.95 -11.65
N ARG A 7 -13.75 0.96 -10.75
CA ARG A 7 -13.79 1.22 -9.29
C ARG A 7 -12.40 1.62 -8.78
N THR A 8 -12.36 2.52 -7.80
CA THR A 8 -11.12 3.03 -7.19
C THR A 8 -10.43 2.04 -6.24
N ILE A 9 -11.12 0.98 -5.81
CA ILE A 9 -10.65 0.04 -4.78
C ILE A 9 -9.26 -0.55 -5.07
N PRO A 10 -8.95 -1.12 -6.25
CA PRO A 10 -7.60 -1.62 -6.49
C PRO A 10 -6.72 -0.51 -7.08
N GLY A 11 -5.50 -0.41 -6.54
CA GLY A 11 -4.39 0.23 -7.24
C GLY A 11 -4.11 -0.44 -8.60
N ARG A 12 -3.61 0.35 -9.54
CA ARG A 12 -3.37 0.02 -10.95
C ARG A 12 -2.10 0.69 -11.44
N GLU A 13 -1.81 0.56 -12.74
CA GLU A 13 -0.66 1.15 -13.43
C GLU A 13 -0.62 2.69 -13.31
N ASN A 14 -1.77 3.32 -13.05
CA ASN A 14 -1.88 4.75 -12.81
C ASN A 14 -1.75 5.17 -11.32
N GLY A 15 -1.39 4.25 -10.42
CA GLY A 15 -1.44 4.45 -8.98
C GLY A 15 -2.79 4.04 -8.41
N GLY A 16 -3.59 4.98 -7.93
CA GLY A 16 -4.85 4.68 -7.24
C GLY A 16 -4.64 4.21 -5.80
N ASN A 17 -5.47 3.28 -5.30
CA ASN A 17 -5.35 2.70 -3.95
C ASN A 17 -4.16 1.73 -3.87
N CYS A 18 -2.96 2.27 -3.72
CA CYS A 18 -1.76 1.47 -3.51
C CYS A 18 -1.56 1.10 -2.03
N ASP A 19 -2.07 1.92 -1.11
CA ASP A 19 -2.03 1.71 0.35
C ASP A 19 -0.62 1.40 0.86
N ILE A 20 0.35 2.22 0.42
CA ILE A 20 1.76 2.12 0.81
C ILE A 20 2.02 3.15 1.92
N LYS A 21 2.16 2.69 3.17
CA LYS A 21 2.37 3.59 4.33
C LYS A 21 3.58 4.52 4.20
N ASN A 22 4.60 4.13 3.43
CA ASN A 22 5.80 4.93 3.21
C ASN A 22 5.60 6.07 2.18
N LEU A 23 4.53 6.03 1.37
CA LEU A 23 4.11 7.13 0.51
C LEU A 23 3.46 8.23 1.36
N SER A 24 4.30 8.87 2.18
CA SER A 24 3.91 9.78 3.24
C SER A 24 4.47 11.19 3.02
N ARG A 25 4.27 12.09 3.98
CA ARG A 25 4.67 13.49 3.88
C ARG A 25 6.14 13.65 3.47
N GLY A 26 6.37 14.45 2.43
CA GLY A 26 7.69 14.74 1.89
C GLY A 26 8.21 13.72 0.87
N ALA A 27 7.44 12.66 0.59
CA ALA A 27 7.73 11.76 -0.52
C ALA A 27 7.60 12.47 -1.88
N LYS A 28 8.30 11.97 -2.88
CA LYS A 28 8.10 12.36 -4.29
C LYS A 28 7.54 11.19 -5.05
N LEU A 29 6.37 11.36 -5.65
CA LEU A 29 5.69 10.33 -6.44
C LEU A 29 5.82 10.64 -7.93
N TYR A 30 6.24 9.64 -8.70
CA TYR A 30 6.34 9.71 -10.15
C TYR A 30 5.22 8.87 -10.77
N LEU A 31 4.24 9.57 -11.36
CA LEU A 31 3.08 8.96 -12.02
C LEU A 31 3.20 9.05 -13.54
N LEU A 32 2.65 8.05 -14.21
CA LEU A 32 2.49 8.05 -15.65
C LEU A 32 1.33 8.94 -16.06
N VAL A 33 1.54 9.73 -17.12
CA VAL A 33 0.50 10.54 -17.75
C VAL A 33 -0.08 9.77 -18.93
N PHE A 34 -1.29 9.25 -18.77
CA PHE A 34 -1.99 8.46 -19.81
C PHE A 34 -2.89 9.30 -20.71
N VAL A 35 -3.27 10.50 -20.26
CA VAL A 35 -4.22 11.39 -20.95
C VAL A 35 -3.72 12.83 -20.90
N GLU A 36 -4.15 13.63 -21.87
CA GLU A 36 -3.89 15.07 -21.87
C GLU A 36 -4.39 15.72 -20.57
N GLY A 37 -3.59 16.63 -20.00
CA GLY A 37 -3.88 17.28 -18.73
C GLY A 37 -3.59 16.44 -17.48
N ALA A 38 -3.21 15.17 -17.62
CA ALA A 38 -2.91 14.19 -16.56
C ALA A 38 -4.07 13.84 -15.62
N ASN A 39 -4.94 14.79 -15.28
CA ASN A 39 -6.12 14.62 -14.42
C ASN A 39 -5.80 13.99 -13.05
N LEU A 40 -4.78 14.54 -12.36
CA LEU A 40 -4.40 14.11 -11.02
C LEU A 40 -5.56 14.23 -10.04
N SER A 41 -5.83 13.15 -9.30
CA SER A 41 -6.81 13.08 -8.21
C SER A 41 -6.18 12.39 -7.01
N THR A 42 -6.56 12.82 -5.81
CA THR A 42 -6.05 12.28 -4.54
C THR A 42 -7.17 12.15 -3.51
N GLY A 43 -7.07 11.20 -2.60
CA GLY A 43 -8.02 10.94 -1.53
C GLY A 43 -7.48 9.88 -0.58
N ASP A 44 -8.36 9.27 0.22
CA ASP A 44 -8.04 8.12 1.07
C ASP A 44 -6.88 8.39 2.05
N MET A 45 -7.04 9.44 2.87
CA MET A 45 -5.98 9.86 3.78
C MET A 45 -5.94 8.98 5.02
N HIS A 46 -4.77 8.38 5.25
CA HIS A 46 -4.49 7.54 6.41
C HIS A 46 -3.59 8.29 7.40
N PHE A 47 -4.03 8.42 8.64
CA PHE A 47 -3.18 8.94 9.71
C PHE A 47 -2.05 7.94 10.04
N SER A 48 -2.37 6.65 10.02
CA SER A 48 -1.42 5.55 10.21
C SER A 48 -1.97 4.28 9.58
N GLN A 49 -1.07 3.40 9.13
CA GLN A 49 -1.42 2.13 8.50
C GLN A 49 -0.32 1.08 8.74
N GLY A 50 -0.72 -0.17 8.95
CA GLY A 50 0.18 -1.33 8.93
C GLY A 50 0.41 -1.88 7.52
N ASP A 51 1.54 -2.55 7.28
CA ASP A 51 1.85 -3.09 5.95
C ASP A 51 0.80 -4.11 5.49
N GLY A 52 0.31 -3.89 4.27
CA GLY A 52 -0.68 -4.73 3.60
C GLY A 52 -2.13 -4.50 4.02
N GLU A 53 -2.40 -3.54 4.92
CA GLU A 53 -3.74 -3.13 5.36
C GLU A 53 -4.69 -4.33 5.60
N VAL A 54 -4.23 -5.27 6.42
CA VAL A 54 -4.80 -6.63 6.50
C VAL A 54 -6.27 -6.68 6.94
N SER A 55 -6.77 -5.65 7.62
CA SER A 55 -8.17 -5.54 8.04
C SER A 55 -9.08 -4.85 7.02
N PHE A 56 -8.56 -4.45 5.85
CA PHE A 56 -9.26 -3.81 4.72
C PHE A 56 -9.85 -2.41 5.00
N CYS A 57 -10.44 -2.19 6.17
CA CYS A 57 -10.69 -0.85 6.73
C CYS A 57 -9.71 -0.66 7.89
N GLY A 58 -8.41 -0.76 7.59
CA GLY A 58 -7.36 -1.02 8.57
C GLY A 58 -6.44 0.12 8.87
N ALA A 59 -6.43 1.12 8.00
CA ALA A 59 -5.84 2.40 8.35
C ALA A 59 -6.66 3.13 9.41
N ILE A 60 -6.01 4.10 10.04
CA ILE A 60 -6.72 5.17 10.74
C ILE A 60 -7.17 6.17 9.68
N GLU A 61 -8.37 5.93 9.15
CA GLU A 61 -9.00 6.76 8.12
C GLU A 61 -9.30 8.16 8.62
N MET A 62 -8.97 9.19 7.83
CA MET A 62 -9.23 10.58 8.21
C MET A 62 -9.51 11.49 7.01
N SER A 63 -10.24 12.57 7.28
CA SER A 63 -10.27 13.73 6.39
C SER A 63 -9.03 14.60 6.60
N GLY A 64 -8.60 15.31 5.56
CA GLY A 64 -7.43 16.20 5.63
C GLY A 64 -7.26 17.03 4.38
N PHE A 65 -6.06 17.58 4.20
CA PHE A 65 -5.65 18.26 2.98
C PHE A 65 -4.20 17.89 2.62
N LEU A 66 -3.86 18.01 1.34
CA LEU A 66 -2.52 17.80 0.81
C LEU A 66 -2.01 19.10 0.21
N GLU A 67 -0.75 19.41 0.46
CA GLU A 67 -0.01 20.43 -0.27
C GLU A 67 0.95 19.72 -1.24
N LEU A 68 0.80 19.98 -2.54
CA LEU A 68 1.51 19.27 -3.60
C LEU A 68 2.23 20.25 -4.51
N LYS A 69 3.48 19.93 -4.85
CA LYS A 69 4.19 20.53 -5.99
C LYS A 69 4.13 19.54 -7.15
N CYS A 70 3.57 19.96 -8.28
CA CYS A 70 3.44 19.12 -9.47
C CYS A 70 4.35 19.65 -10.57
N GLU A 71 5.11 18.75 -11.21
CA GLU A 71 5.98 19.04 -12.34
C GLU A 71 5.79 17.98 -13.42
N ILE A 72 5.95 18.38 -14.69
CA ILE A 72 5.85 17.46 -15.83
C ILE A 72 7.26 17.10 -16.31
N MET A 73 7.59 15.81 -16.22
CA MET A 73 8.82 15.24 -16.77
C MET A 73 8.52 14.64 -18.16
N ARG A 74 8.92 15.37 -19.21
CA ARG A 74 8.78 14.88 -20.60
C ARG A 74 9.82 13.78 -20.84
N GLY A 75 9.41 12.68 -21.49
CA GLY A 75 10.31 11.54 -21.76
C GLY A 75 10.64 10.67 -20.54
N GLY A 76 10.05 10.95 -19.36
CA GLY A 76 10.44 10.30 -18.11
C GLY A 76 10.31 8.77 -18.11
N ILE A 77 9.30 8.21 -18.80
CA ILE A 77 9.15 6.74 -18.91
C ILE A 77 10.35 6.13 -19.64
N THR A 78 10.70 6.67 -20.81
CA THR A 78 11.77 6.11 -21.65
C THR A 78 13.16 6.32 -21.06
N GLU A 79 13.35 7.38 -20.29
CA GLU A 79 14.65 7.75 -19.73
C GLU A 79 14.92 7.11 -18.35
N HIS A 80 13.87 6.79 -17.59
CA HIS A 80 14.03 6.39 -16.19
C HIS A 80 13.36 5.07 -15.81
N LEU A 81 12.48 4.52 -16.65
CA LEU A 81 11.75 3.29 -16.33
C LEU A 81 12.02 2.19 -17.36
N THR A 82 12.12 0.95 -16.87
CA THR A 82 12.19 -0.24 -17.72
C THR A 82 10.79 -0.84 -17.82
N PRO A 83 10.18 -0.93 -19.03
CA PRO A 83 8.92 -1.62 -19.22
C PRO A 83 9.01 -3.10 -18.83
N MET A 84 8.07 -3.56 -18.02
CA MET A 84 8.01 -4.94 -17.48
C MET A 84 6.91 -5.78 -18.15
N GLY A 85 6.44 -5.37 -19.32
CA GLY A 85 5.37 -6.04 -20.06
C GLY A 85 5.40 -5.75 -21.56
N PRO A 86 4.34 -6.14 -22.30
CA PRO A 86 4.34 -6.12 -23.75
C PRO A 86 4.34 -4.71 -24.38
N THR A 87 4.14 -3.65 -23.59
CA THR A 87 4.19 -2.26 -24.08
C THR A 87 5.01 -1.38 -23.13
N VAL A 88 5.45 -0.22 -23.64
CA VAL A 88 6.18 0.80 -22.85
C VAL A 88 5.39 1.36 -21.66
N LEU A 89 4.07 1.13 -21.63
CA LEU A 89 3.19 1.56 -20.53
C LEU A 89 3.06 0.52 -19.42
N HIS A 90 3.66 -0.66 -19.56
CA HIS A 90 3.70 -1.67 -18.50
C HIS A 90 4.79 -1.34 -17.48
N VAL A 91 4.61 -0.22 -16.80
CA VAL A 91 5.45 0.23 -15.70
C VAL A 91 4.55 0.63 -14.54
N ASN A 92 5.05 0.45 -13.32
CA ASN A 92 4.34 0.85 -12.11
C ASN A 92 4.85 2.21 -11.62
N PRO A 93 4.05 2.98 -10.88
CA PRO A 93 4.51 4.17 -10.19
C PRO A 93 5.72 3.87 -9.31
N ILE A 94 6.63 4.85 -9.23
CA ILE A 94 7.77 4.82 -8.31
C ILE A 94 7.73 6.06 -7.42
N PHE A 95 8.32 5.97 -6.24
CA PHE A 95 8.41 7.11 -5.34
C PHE A 95 9.71 7.10 -4.52
N GLU A 96 10.17 8.30 -4.18
CA GLU A 96 11.18 8.52 -3.16
C GLU A 96 10.49 8.69 -1.80
N VAL A 97 10.95 7.96 -0.77
CA VAL A 97 10.40 8.07 0.58
C VAL A 97 10.72 9.44 1.18
N GLY A 98 9.76 10.02 1.89
CA GLY A 98 9.94 11.29 2.59
C GLY A 98 10.84 11.20 3.83
N PRO A 99 11.37 12.32 4.32
CA PRO A 99 12.29 12.34 5.47
C PRO A 99 11.60 12.17 6.83
N VAL A 100 10.27 12.07 6.87
CA VAL A 100 9.46 12.17 8.10
C VAL A 100 8.84 10.84 8.53
N GLU A 101 9.36 9.71 8.06
CA GLU A 101 8.85 8.40 8.48
C GLU A 101 9.20 8.09 9.95
N PRO A 102 8.28 7.52 10.74
CA PRO A 102 8.61 6.99 12.07
C PRO A 102 9.68 5.90 11.95
N ARG A 103 10.79 6.05 12.69
CA ARG A 103 11.89 5.07 12.72
C ARG A 103 11.87 4.30 14.04
N PHE A 104 11.34 3.09 14.00
CA PHE A 104 11.43 2.16 15.13
C PHE A 104 12.69 1.30 14.99
N SER A 105 13.42 1.11 16.08
CA SER A 105 14.67 0.33 16.12
C SER A 105 14.50 -1.04 16.77
N GLU A 106 13.45 -1.22 17.57
CA GLU A 106 13.20 -2.46 18.32
C GLU A 106 11.98 -3.15 17.73
N TRP A 107 12.16 -4.41 17.34
CA TRP A 107 11.15 -5.19 16.64
C TRP A 107 11.04 -6.58 17.25
N LEU A 108 9.80 -7.01 17.50
CA LEU A 108 9.48 -8.41 17.68
C LEU A 108 8.96 -8.96 16.35
N VAL A 109 9.64 -9.97 15.82
CA VAL A 109 9.40 -10.50 14.47
C VAL A 109 8.69 -11.85 14.54
N PHE A 110 7.68 -12.04 13.69
CA PHE A 110 6.93 -13.28 13.56
C PHE A 110 7.14 -13.88 12.18
N GLU A 111 7.50 -15.15 12.13
CA GLU A 111 7.72 -15.88 10.88
C GLU A 111 6.46 -16.62 10.43
N GLY A 112 6.32 -16.77 9.12
CA GLY A 112 5.19 -17.46 8.50
C GLY A 112 5.64 -18.45 7.44
N ILE A 113 5.24 -19.71 7.60
CA ILE A 113 5.56 -20.79 6.67
C ILE A 113 4.46 -20.98 5.62
N ASN A 114 4.83 -21.57 4.49
CA ASN A 114 3.92 -21.74 3.36
C ASN A 114 3.20 -23.09 3.41
N GLU A 115 2.40 -23.29 4.47
CA GLU A 115 1.59 -24.48 4.66
C GLU A 115 0.09 -24.14 4.49
N ASP A 116 -0.73 -25.15 4.23
CA ASP A 116 -2.19 -24.99 4.29
C ASP A 116 -2.75 -25.48 5.63
N LYS A 117 -4.07 -25.34 5.83
CA LYS A 117 -4.75 -25.79 7.05
C LYS A 117 -4.67 -27.30 7.29
N SER A 118 -4.27 -28.09 6.29
CA SER A 118 -4.03 -29.53 6.41
C SER A 118 -2.57 -29.90 6.67
N GLY A 119 -1.68 -28.90 6.84
CA GLY A 119 -0.25 -29.11 7.06
C GLY A 119 0.54 -29.41 5.79
N ARG A 120 -0.05 -29.23 4.60
CA ARG A 120 0.65 -29.51 3.34
C ARG A 120 1.43 -28.29 2.87
N GLN A 121 2.73 -28.47 2.69
CA GLN A 121 3.63 -27.46 2.13
C GLN A 121 3.21 -27.02 0.72
N ARG A 122 3.36 -25.73 0.43
CA ARG A 122 3.18 -25.12 -0.89
C ARG A 122 4.46 -24.40 -1.32
N ARG A 123 4.65 -24.33 -2.64
CA ARG A 123 5.82 -23.68 -3.24
C ARG A 123 5.51 -22.21 -3.55
N LEU A 124 6.34 -21.30 -3.06
CA LEU A 124 6.42 -19.88 -3.47
C LEU A 124 5.09 -19.09 -3.42
N GLN A 125 4.44 -19.01 -2.25
CA GLN A 125 3.22 -18.21 -2.06
C GLN A 125 3.34 -17.28 -0.83
N ALA A 126 3.86 -16.07 -1.06
CA ALA A 126 4.06 -15.06 0.00
C ALA A 126 2.76 -14.72 0.76
N ARG A 127 1.63 -14.56 0.05
CA ARG A 127 0.31 -14.29 0.66
C ARG A 127 -0.14 -15.34 1.68
N ARG A 128 0.40 -16.57 1.65
CA ARG A 128 0.08 -17.61 2.64
C ARG A 128 0.98 -17.50 3.85
N SER A 129 2.29 -17.41 3.63
CA SER A 129 3.26 -17.12 4.69
C SER A 129 2.82 -15.90 5.52
N GLU A 130 2.37 -14.83 4.85
CA GLU A 130 1.88 -13.62 5.51
C GLU A 130 0.61 -13.84 6.35
N ARG A 131 -0.27 -14.77 5.95
CA ARG A 131 -1.44 -15.13 6.78
C ARG A 131 -1.08 -15.98 7.98
N HIS A 132 0.01 -16.74 7.94
CA HIS A 132 0.45 -17.58 9.05
C HIS A 132 1.07 -16.79 10.20
N ARG A 133 1.63 -15.59 9.93
CA ARG A 133 2.25 -14.76 10.97
C ARG A 133 1.23 -14.03 11.85
N LEU A 134 0.10 -13.59 11.29
CA LEU A 134 -0.86 -12.73 12.00
C LEU A 134 -1.47 -13.40 13.24
N PRO A 135 -1.88 -14.68 13.23
CA PRO A 135 -2.39 -15.35 14.42
C PRO A 135 -1.36 -15.47 15.55
N LEU A 136 -0.06 -15.55 15.24
CA LEU A 136 0.98 -15.60 16.26
C LEU A 136 1.06 -14.28 17.03
N LEU A 137 1.02 -13.16 16.32
CA LEU A 137 0.96 -11.82 16.91
C LEU A 137 -0.30 -11.66 17.77
N VAL A 138 -1.47 -12.03 17.26
CA VAL A 138 -2.75 -11.93 17.99
C VAL A 138 -2.68 -12.73 19.31
N ARG A 139 -2.20 -13.98 19.27
CA ARG A 139 -2.07 -14.81 20.48
C ARG A 139 -1.12 -14.21 21.52
N LEU A 140 -0.01 -13.61 21.08
CA LEU A 140 0.90 -12.94 22.01
C LEU A 140 0.22 -11.76 22.70
N LEU A 141 -0.48 -10.91 21.93
CA LEU A 141 -1.19 -9.75 22.45
C LEU A 141 -2.32 -10.16 23.41
N GLN A 142 -3.08 -11.21 23.08
CA GLN A 142 -4.07 -11.80 23.97
C GLN A 142 -3.45 -12.30 25.28
N GLY A 143 -2.28 -12.96 25.21
CA GLY A 143 -1.53 -13.38 26.40
C GLY A 143 -1.07 -12.22 27.28
N ALA A 144 -0.90 -11.03 26.70
CA ALA A 144 -0.61 -9.78 27.39
C ALA A 144 -1.87 -9.00 27.83
N GLY A 145 -3.07 -9.56 27.64
CA GLY A 145 -4.34 -8.95 28.06
C GLY A 145 -4.99 -8.01 27.05
N VAL A 146 -4.51 -7.95 25.80
CA VAL A 146 -5.13 -7.16 24.73
C VAL A 146 -6.34 -7.92 24.16
N PRO A 147 -7.54 -7.33 24.09
CA PRO A 147 -8.72 -7.98 23.55
C PRO A 147 -8.68 -8.11 22.02
N ASP A 148 -9.42 -9.07 21.47
CA ASP A 148 -9.45 -9.37 20.03
C ASP A 148 -9.97 -8.24 19.14
N ALA A 149 -10.84 -7.39 19.68
CA ALA A 149 -11.39 -6.24 18.99
C ALA A 149 -11.52 -5.08 19.96
N VAL A 150 -10.93 -3.95 19.60
CA VAL A 150 -11.20 -2.66 20.22
C VAL A 150 -12.08 -1.89 19.25
N VAL A 151 -13.37 -1.78 19.55
CA VAL A 151 -14.25 -0.86 18.82
C VAL A 151 -13.98 0.52 19.38
N LEU A 152 -13.23 1.33 18.64
CA LEU A 152 -13.12 2.75 18.94
C LEU A 152 -14.46 3.40 18.57
N PRO A 153 -15.09 4.19 19.46
CA PRO A 153 -16.22 5.01 19.05
C PRO A 153 -15.73 6.03 18.01
N LEU A 154 -16.29 5.96 16.81
CA LEU A 154 -16.15 6.98 15.78
C LEU A 154 -17.06 8.18 16.09
#